data_AF-A0A661HH09-F1
#
_entry.id   AF-A0A661HH09-F1
#
_cell.length_a   1.000
_cell.length_b   1.000
_cell.length_c   1.000
_cell.angle_alpha   90.00
_cell.angle_beta   90.00
_cell.angle_gamma   90.00
#
_symmetry.space_group_name_H-M   'P 1'
#
loop_
_entity.id
_entity.type
_entity.pdbx_description
1 polymer ?
#
loop_
_entity_poly.entity_id
_entity_poly.type
_entity_poly.pdbx_seq_one_letter_code
_entity_poly.pdbx_strand_id
1 'polypeptide(L)'
;MANEGLDKAVSGEYKLGFEIDIETDIIEPGLDERTIAFISKKKEEPEWMLELRLKALKKWESMTEPHWGKLDYEPINYQSISYFAAPKQAPDSLDEVDPKIIEAYEKLGIPIE
;
A
#
# COMPACT_ATOMS: atom_id res chain seq x y z
N MET A 1 -29.22 -8.36 25.00
CA MET A 1 -29.14 -9.54 24.10
C MET A 1 -29.18 -9.17 22.61
N ALA A 2 -28.97 -7.89 22.21
CA ALA A 2 -29.04 -7.48 20.80
C ALA A 2 -27.66 -7.39 20.11
N ASN A 3 -26.56 -7.51 20.85
CA ASN A 3 -25.20 -7.29 20.33
C ASN A 3 -24.37 -8.57 20.17
N GLU A 4 -24.78 -9.71 20.72
CA GLU A 4 -23.99 -10.96 20.68
C GLU A 4 -23.75 -11.48 19.25
N GLY A 5 -24.70 -11.26 18.33
CA GLY A 5 -24.55 -11.61 16.93
C GLY A 5 -23.61 -10.69 16.15
N LEU A 6 -23.56 -9.41 16.53
CA LEU A 6 -22.64 -8.41 15.95
C LEU A 6 -21.23 -8.63 16.48
N ASP A 7 -21.09 -8.88 17.78
CA ASP A 7 -19.82 -9.18 18.43
C ASP A 7 -19.18 -10.42 17.81
N LYS A 8 -19.93 -11.48 17.52
CA LYS A 8 -19.40 -12.67 16.79
C LYS A 8 -19.00 -12.40 15.35
N ALA A 9 -19.69 -11.49 14.65
CA ALA A 9 -19.39 -11.14 13.27
C ALA A 9 -18.15 -10.22 13.18
N VAL A 10 -17.90 -9.41 14.22
CA VAL A 10 -16.77 -8.49 14.32
C VAL A 10 -15.56 -9.12 15.03
N SER A 11 -15.78 -10.08 15.94
CA SER A 11 -14.73 -10.79 16.69
C SER A 11 -14.09 -11.94 15.92
N GLY A 12 -14.57 -12.23 14.71
CA GLY A 12 -13.89 -13.19 13.84
C GLY A 12 -12.55 -12.59 13.42
N GLU A 13 -11.44 -13.22 13.79
CA GLU A 13 -10.14 -12.87 13.27
C GLU A 13 -10.21 -12.85 11.74
N TYR A 14 -9.86 -11.72 11.13
CA TYR A 14 -9.84 -11.58 9.69
C TYR A 14 -8.80 -12.56 9.13
N LYS A 15 -9.27 -13.70 8.61
CA LYS A 15 -8.44 -14.82 8.16
C LYS A 15 -7.39 -14.45 7.11
N LEU A 16 -7.58 -13.30 6.45
CA LEU A 16 -6.71 -12.77 5.39
C LEU A 16 -5.83 -11.61 5.86
N GLY A 17 -5.71 -11.37 7.17
CA GLY A 17 -4.90 -10.32 7.78
C GLY A 17 -3.46 -10.75 8.05
N PHE A 18 -2.92 -11.69 7.26
CA PHE A 18 -1.54 -12.14 7.42
C PHE A 18 -0.60 -11.27 6.59
N GLU A 19 0.60 -11.02 7.13
CA GLU A 19 1.68 -10.34 6.42
C GLU A 19 2.69 -11.36 5.88
N ILE A 20 3.37 -10.98 4.81
CA ILE A 20 4.44 -11.78 4.23
C ILE A 20 5.70 -10.93 4.32
N ASP A 21 6.65 -11.39 5.12
CA ASP A 21 7.95 -10.74 5.25
C ASP A 21 8.85 -11.16 4.08
N ILE A 22 8.81 -10.39 2.98
CA ILE A 22 9.69 -10.58 1.84
C ILE A 22 10.71 -9.46 1.76
N GLU A 23 11.86 -9.74 1.14
CA GLU A 23 12.88 -8.73 0.96
C GLU A 23 12.41 -7.65 -0.03
N THR A 24 12.10 -6.47 0.50
CA THR A 24 11.60 -5.33 -0.28
C THR A 24 12.59 -4.18 -0.35
N ASP A 25 12.67 -3.57 -1.52
CA ASP A 25 13.23 -2.24 -1.72
C ASP A 25 12.16 -1.20 -1.32
N ILE A 26 12.39 -0.53 -0.19
CA ILE A 26 11.50 0.48 0.38
C ILE A 26 12.25 1.81 0.39
N ILE A 27 11.60 2.88 -0.04
CA ILE A 27 12.18 4.23 0.05
C ILE A 27 11.92 4.86 1.42
N GLU A 28 12.74 5.85 1.75
CA GLU A 28 12.53 6.69 2.92
C GLU A 28 11.11 7.30 2.95
N PRO A 29 10.49 7.44 4.14
CA PRO A 29 9.21 8.10 4.28
C PRO A 29 9.23 9.55 3.78
N GLY A 30 8.11 9.98 3.21
CA GLY A 30 7.93 11.36 2.78
C GLY A 30 7.27 11.48 1.41
N LEU A 31 6.35 12.45 1.31
CA LEU A 31 5.69 12.80 0.06
C LEU A 31 6.22 14.15 -0.42
N ASP A 32 7.13 14.11 -1.39
CA ASP A 32 7.68 15.28 -2.05
C ASP A 32 7.94 15.02 -3.55
N GLU A 33 8.43 16.04 -4.26
CA GLU A 33 8.77 15.93 -5.68
C GLU A 33 9.86 14.87 -5.96
N ARG A 34 10.77 14.63 -5.01
CA ARG A 34 11.86 13.65 -5.16
C ARG A 34 11.32 12.22 -5.08
N THR A 35 10.43 11.96 -4.13
CA THR A 35 9.70 10.69 -4.02
C THR A 35 8.92 10.41 -5.30
N ILE A 36 8.19 11.40 -5.83
CA ILE A 36 7.44 11.23 -7.08
C ILE A 36 8.36 10.97 -8.29
N ALA A 37 9.44 11.74 -8.43
CA ALA A 37 10.41 11.55 -9.51
C ALA A 37 11.11 10.18 -9.43
N PHE A 38 11.45 9.74 -8.21
CA PHE A 38 12.01 8.41 -7.98
C PHE A 38 11.03 7.32 -8.44
N ILE A 39 9.77 7.38 -7.98
CA ILE A 39 8.75 6.39 -8.34
C ILE A 39 8.54 6.34 -9.84
N SER A 40 8.39 7.50 -10.48
CA SER A 40 8.19 7.60 -11.92
C SER A 40 9.34 6.97 -12.70
N LYS A 41 10.59 7.25 -12.30
CA LYS A 41 11.78 6.65 -12.91
C LYS A 41 11.85 5.13 -12.68
N LYS A 42 11.59 4.67 -11.45
CA LYS A 42 11.64 3.26 -11.08
C LYS A 42 10.59 2.43 -11.83
N LYS A 43 9.44 3.04 -12.15
CA LYS A 43 8.34 2.41 -12.89
C LYS A 43 8.39 2.65 -14.40
N GLU A 44 9.44 3.30 -14.90
CA GLU A 44 9.61 3.64 -16.32
C GLU A 44 8.38 4.36 -16.91
N GLU A 45 7.79 5.26 -16.12
CA GLU A 45 6.58 5.97 -16.52
C GLU A 45 6.87 6.99 -17.63
N PRO A 46 5.93 7.20 -18.57
CA PRO A 46 6.07 8.24 -19.57
C PRO A 46 6.06 9.65 -18.94
N GLU A 47 6.70 10.62 -19.58
CA GLU A 47 6.90 11.98 -19.03
C GLU A 47 5.60 12.67 -18.60
N TRP A 48 4.52 12.51 -19.38
CA TRP A 48 3.21 13.10 -19.04
C TRP A 48 2.66 12.59 -17.70
N MET A 49 3.01 11.36 -17.29
CA MET A 49 2.57 10.78 -16.03
C MET A 49 3.31 11.43 -14.86
N LEU A 50 4.63 11.66 -15.00
CA LEU A 50 5.40 12.41 -14.03
C LEU A 50 4.83 13.82 -13.82
N GLU A 51 4.59 14.54 -14.91
CA GLU A 51 4.00 15.88 -14.87
C GLU A 51 2.63 15.89 -14.18
N LEU A 52 1.78 14.90 -14.47
CA LEU A 52 0.47 14.77 -13.84
C LEU A 52 0.60 14.55 -12.32
N ARG A 53 1.52 13.69 -11.88
CA ARG A 53 1.79 13.43 -10.46
C ARG A 53 2.30 14.68 -9.75
N LEU A 54 3.25 15.41 -10.35
CA LEU A 54 3.78 16.65 -9.77
C LEU A 54 2.70 17.74 -9.67
N LYS A 55 1.82 17.84 -10.69
CA LYS A 55 0.68 18.76 -10.66
C LYS A 55 -0.32 18.37 -9.55
N ALA A 56 -0.56 17.08 -9.36
CA ALA A 56 -1.42 16.58 -8.30
C ALA A 56 -0.85 16.90 -6.91
N LEU A 57 0.47 16.71 -6.70
CA LEU A 57 1.16 17.08 -5.45
C LEU A 57 0.97 18.56 -5.13
N LYS A 58 1.29 19.46 -6.07
CA LYS A 58 1.13 20.91 -5.89
C LYS A 58 -0.31 21.30 -5.59
N LYS A 59 -1.26 20.62 -6.23
CA LYS A 59 -2.68 20.87 -5.97
C LYS A 59 -3.05 20.41 -4.56
N TRP A 60 -2.60 19.23 -4.15
CA TRP A 60 -2.86 18.68 -2.83
C TRP A 60 -2.25 19.52 -1.70
N GLU A 61 -1.02 20.03 -1.87
CA GLU A 61 -0.38 20.94 -0.90
C GLU A 61 -1.17 22.24 -0.69
N SER A 62 -1.95 22.67 -1.68
CA SER A 62 -2.83 23.84 -1.59
C SER A 62 -4.21 23.55 -0.96
N MET A 63 -4.54 22.27 -0.75
CA MET A 63 -5.83 21.86 -0.20
C MET A 63 -5.81 21.87 1.33
N THR A 64 -6.99 22.04 1.91
CA THR A 64 -7.22 21.88 3.35
C THR A 64 -7.90 20.55 3.59
N GLU A 65 -7.52 19.85 4.66
CA GLU A 65 -8.16 18.59 5.05
C GLU A 65 -9.64 18.87 5.41
N PRO A 66 -10.59 18.16 4.79
CA PRO A 66 -12.00 18.39 5.04
C PRO A 66 -12.47 17.70 6.33
N HIS A 67 -13.00 18.46 7.29
CA HIS A 67 -13.55 17.96 8.56
C HIS A 67 -15.08 18.06 8.65
N TRP A 68 -15.80 17.98 7.54
CA TRP A 68 -17.28 18.05 7.54
C TRP A 68 -17.95 16.78 8.09
N GLY A 69 -17.21 15.66 8.18
CA GLY A 69 -17.68 14.43 8.80
C GLY A 69 -17.62 14.51 10.33
N LYS A 70 -18.60 13.94 11.03
CA LYS A 70 -18.58 13.79 12.49
C LYS A 70 -17.69 12.62 12.91
N LEU A 71 -16.42 12.71 12.54
CA LEU A 71 -15.38 11.72 12.84
C LEU A 71 -14.35 12.38 13.74
N ASP A 72 -13.90 11.65 14.76
CA ASP A 72 -12.80 12.06 15.62
C ASP A 72 -11.64 11.09 15.34
N TYR A 73 -10.53 11.62 14.85
CA TYR A 73 -9.33 10.87 14.50
C TYR A 73 -8.11 11.75 14.64
N GLU A 74 -6.96 11.14 14.92
CA GLU A 74 -5.69 11.86 14.97
C GLU A 74 -5.27 12.28 13.55
N PRO A 75 -4.75 13.50 13.36
CA PRO A 75 -4.30 13.97 12.05
C PRO A 75 -3.29 13.01 11.42
N ILE A 76 -3.46 12.75 10.13
CA ILE A 76 -2.57 11.84 9.40
C ILE A 76 -1.23 12.53 9.18
N ASN A 77 -0.15 11.91 9.67
CA ASN A 77 1.20 12.34 9.30
C ASN A 77 1.58 11.75 7.94
N TYR A 78 1.23 12.44 6.86
CA TYR A 78 1.56 12.01 5.50
C TYR A 78 3.06 11.83 5.28
N GLN A 79 3.91 12.55 6.01
CA GLN A 79 5.36 12.47 5.85
C GLN A 79 5.99 11.26 6.54
N SER A 80 5.26 10.54 7.40
CA SER A 80 5.74 9.29 8.00
C SER A 80 5.46 8.04 7.16
N ILE A 81 4.86 8.21 5.97
CA ILE A 81 4.49 7.10 5.10
C ILE A 81 5.58 6.89 4.05
N SER A 82 5.97 5.63 3.83
CA SER A 82 6.75 5.26 2.64
C SER A 82 5.81 5.00 1.47
N TYR A 83 6.01 5.75 0.38
CA TYR A 83 5.12 5.73 -0.79
C TYR A 83 5.57 4.75 -1.89
N PHE A 84 6.65 4.02 -1.66
CA PHE A 84 7.13 3.00 -2.58
C PHE A 84 7.74 1.83 -1.83
N ALA A 85 7.23 0.65 -2.14
CA ALA A 85 7.80 -0.63 -1.77
C ALA A 85 7.66 -1.56 -2.97
N ALA A 86 8.74 -2.26 -3.31
CA ALA A 86 8.73 -3.30 -4.34
C ALA A 86 9.59 -4.48 -3.89
N PRO A 87 9.25 -5.73 -4.25
CA PRO A 87 10.13 -6.87 -4.04
C PRO A 87 11.48 -6.65 -4.73
N LYS A 88 12.59 -7.05 -4.08
CA LYS A 88 13.93 -6.93 -4.69
C LYS A 88 14.13 -7.85 -5.88
N GLN A 89 13.48 -9.01 -5.86
CA GLN A 89 13.45 -9.96 -6.97
C GLN A 89 12.01 -10.02 -7.49
N ALA A 90 11.83 -9.62 -8.75
CA ALA A 90 10.63 -9.97 -9.49
C ALA A 90 10.85 -11.39 -10.03
N PRO A 91 10.05 -12.39 -9.62
CA PRO A 91 10.21 -13.74 -10.14
C PRO A 91 9.82 -13.77 -11.62
N ASP A 92 10.71 -14.25 -12.49
CA ASP A 92 10.42 -14.38 -13.93
C ASP A 92 9.56 -15.62 -14.22
N SER A 93 9.50 -16.55 -13.28
CA SER A 93 8.67 -17.76 -13.33
C SER A 93 8.17 -18.17 -11.94
N LEU A 94 7.12 -18.99 -11.90
CA LEU A 94 6.54 -19.51 -10.65
C LEU A 94 7.55 -20.28 -9.80
N ASP A 95 8.58 -20.87 -10.42
CA ASP A 95 9.64 -21.65 -9.75
C ASP A 95 10.68 -20.76 -9.03
N GLU A 96 10.74 -19.47 -9.37
CA GLU A 96 11.64 -18.48 -8.76
C GLU A 96 10.95 -17.63 -7.68
N VAL A 97 9.67 -17.89 -7.43
CA VAL A 97 8.86 -17.17 -6.44
C VAL A 97 9.32 -17.55 -5.03
N ASP A 98 9.46 -16.54 -4.15
CA ASP A 98 9.78 -16.76 -2.74
C ASP A 98 8.77 -17.73 -2.11
N PRO A 99 9.21 -18.79 -1.39
CA PRO A 99 8.32 -19.76 -0.75
C PRO A 99 7.20 -19.13 0.08
N LYS A 100 7.44 -17.96 0.68
CA LYS A 100 6.44 -17.24 1.47
C LYS A 100 5.28 -16.69 0.62
N ILE A 101 5.54 -16.36 -0.65
CA ILE A 101 4.50 -15.97 -1.60
C ILE A 101 3.65 -17.19 -1.95
N ILE A 102 4.25 -18.36 -2.17
CA ILE A 102 3.50 -19.60 -2.45
C ILE A 102 2.58 -19.95 -1.27
N GLU A 103 3.10 -19.92 -0.03
CA GLU A 103 2.29 -20.12 1.18
C GLU A 103 1.12 -19.12 1.28
N ALA A 104 1.32 -17.89 0.82
CA ALA A 104 0.26 -16.89 0.83
C ALA A 104 -0.85 -17.20 -0.16
N TYR A 105 -0.52 -17.65 -1.37
CA TYR A 105 -1.50 -18.09 -2.36
C TYR A 105 -2.27 -19.32 -1.88
N GLU A 106 -1.60 -20.28 -1.23
CA GLU A 106 -2.24 -21.43 -0.60
C GLU A 106 -3.21 -21.01 0.52
N LYS A 107 -2.79 -20.08 1.41
CA LYS A 107 -3.65 -19.52 2.46
C LYS A 107 -4.85 -18.76 1.90
N LEU A 108 -4.69 -18.11 0.75
CA LEU A 108 -5.75 -17.43 0.02
C LEU A 108 -6.65 -18.39 -0.77
N GLY A 109 -6.25 -19.65 -0.95
CA GLY A 109 -6.96 -20.65 -1.73
C GLY A 109 -6.93 -20.37 -3.24
N ILE A 110 -5.91 -19.66 -3.72
CA ILE A 110 -5.73 -19.35 -5.14
C ILE A 110 -4.88 -20.46 -5.78
N PRO A 111 -5.40 -21.20 -6.77
CA PRO A 111 -4.62 -22.23 -7.47
C PRO A 111 -3.50 -21.57 -8.29
N ILE A 112 -2.30 -22.12 -8.15
CA ILE A 112 -1.10 -21.73 -8.89
C ILE A 112 -0.85 -22.85 -9.92
N GLU A 113 -1.49 -22.74 -11.10
CA GLU A 113 -1.23 -23.58 -12.28
C GLU A 113 -0.66 -22.72 -13.42
#